data_AF-A0A2E9SY35-F1
#
_entry.id   AF-A0A2E9SY35-F1
#
_cell.length_a   1.000
_cell.length_b   1.000
_cell.length_c   1.000
_cell.angle_alpha   90.00
_cell.angle_beta   90.00
_cell.angle_gamma   90.00
#
_symmetry.space_group_name_H-M   'P 1'
#
loop_
_entity.id
_entity.type
_entity.pdbx_description
1 polymer ?
#
loop_
_entity_poly.entity_id
_entity_poly.type
_entity_poly.pdbx_seq_one_letter_code
_entity_poly.pdbx_strand_id
1 'polypeptide(L)'
;MQAKLEQIELTLSELEKHLNELDINESSSRIQQLTTSLESIFDSEDPLTEQQKEVLTSINSRLIKLCKDTAEKKEQTKQELSTLVKNKKKVGIYNQLK
;
A
#
# COMPACT_ATOMS: atom_id res chain seq x y z
N MET A 1 20.64 -12.97 7.10
CA MET A 1 19.63 -11.95 7.47
C MET A 1 19.78 -10.61 6.73
N GLN A 2 20.96 -9.98 6.72
CA GLN A 2 21.16 -8.63 6.15
C GLN A 2 20.65 -8.45 4.70
N ALA A 3 21.05 -9.33 3.78
CA ALA A 3 20.60 -9.26 2.38
C ALA A 3 19.08 -9.39 2.21
N LYS A 4 18.40 -10.12 3.11
CA LYS A 4 16.93 -10.24 3.09
C LYS A 4 16.26 -8.92 3.50
N LEU A 5 16.83 -8.20 4.46
CA LEU A 5 16.30 -6.89 4.90
C LEU A 5 16.44 -5.84 3.80
N GLU A 6 17.59 -5.80 3.12
CA GLU A 6 17.82 -4.90 1.97
C GLU A 6 16.82 -5.19 0.83
N GLN A 7 16.54 -6.48 0.58
CA GLN A 7 15.51 -6.88 -0.40
C GLN A 7 14.10 -6.44 0.03
N ILE A 8 13.76 -6.54 1.31
CA ILE A 8 12.48 -6.06 1.85
C ILE A 8 12.36 -4.54 1.69
N GLU A 9 13.42 -3.78 1.98
CA GLU A 9 13.42 -2.32 1.80
C GLU A 9 13.26 -1.91 0.33
N LEU A 10 13.89 -2.64 -0.59
CA LEU A 10 13.71 -2.44 -2.03
C LEU A 10 12.25 -2.72 -2.44
N THR A 11 11.72 -3.88 -2.03
CA THR A 11 10.34 -4.29 -2.34
C THR A 11 9.33 -3.27 -1.78
N LEU A 12 9.59 -2.73 -0.59
CA LEU A 12 8.75 -1.70 0.01
C LEU A 12 8.75 -0.40 -0.80
N SER A 13 9.92 0.00 -1.30
CA SER A 13 10.07 1.20 -2.13
C SER A 13 9.37 1.04 -3.48
N GLU A 14 9.43 -0.15 -4.07
CA GLU A 14 8.66 -0.49 -5.28
C GLU A 14 7.15 -0.47 -5.02
N LEU A 15 6.70 -1.03 -3.88
CA LEU A 15 5.30 -1.00 -3.48
C LEU A 15 4.78 0.44 -3.29
N GLU A 16 5.55 1.31 -2.65
CA GLU A 16 5.23 2.74 -2.50
C GLU A 16 5.03 3.41 -3.87
N LYS A 17 5.87 3.09 -4.85
CA LYS A 17 5.75 3.59 -6.22
C LYS A 17 4.47 3.10 -6.91
N HIS A 18 4.23 1.78 -6.89
CA HIS A 18 3.09 1.19 -7.59
C HIS A 18 1.73 1.58 -6.99
N LEU A 19 1.65 1.76 -5.67
CA LEU A 19 0.45 2.29 -5.01
C LEU A 19 0.15 3.75 -5.40
N ASN A 20 1.20 4.55 -5.63
CA ASN A 20 1.04 5.90 -6.16
C ASN A 20 0.52 5.90 -7.59
N GLU A 21 1.03 4.99 -8.42
CA GLU A 21 0.60 4.76 -9.81
C GLU A 21 -0.77 4.06 -9.93
N LEU A 22 -1.37 3.62 -8.82
CA LEU A 22 -2.62 2.85 -8.77
C LEU A 22 -2.53 1.51 -9.54
N ASP A 23 -1.33 0.95 -9.69
CA ASP A 23 -1.15 -0.38 -10.28
C ASP A 23 -1.44 -1.45 -9.22
N ILE A 24 -2.69 -1.90 -9.19
CA ILE A 24 -3.17 -2.87 -8.19
C ILE A 24 -2.50 -4.24 -8.35
N ASN A 25 -2.26 -4.68 -9.59
CA ASN A 25 -1.71 -6.01 -9.85
C ASN A 25 -0.26 -6.08 -9.38
N GLU A 26 0.52 -5.07 -9.74
CA GLU A 26 1.91 -5.00 -9.32
C GLU A 26 2.01 -4.78 -7.80
N SER A 27 1.17 -3.91 -7.22
CA SER A 27 1.12 -3.73 -5.76
C SER A 27 0.80 -5.03 -5.02
N SER A 28 -0.14 -5.83 -5.51
CA SER A 28 -0.50 -7.11 -4.91
C SER A 28 0.65 -8.12 -4.98
N SER A 29 1.36 -8.17 -6.10
CA SER A 29 2.55 -9.01 -6.27
C SER A 29 3.65 -8.64 -5.27
N ARG A 30 3.91 -7.33 -5.11
CA ARG A 30 4.92 -6.82 -4.16
C ARG A 30 4.54 -7.09 -2.71
N ILE A 31 3.26 -7.00 -2.35
CA ILE A 31 2.78 -7.38 -1.01
C ILE A 31 3.08 -8.86 -0.74
N GLN A 32 2.79 -9.75 -1.69
CA GLN A 32 3.08 -11.18 -1.52
C GLN A 32 4.57 -11.46 -1.38
N GLN A 33 5.41 -10.81 -2.18
CA GLN A 33 6.87 -10.91 -2.08
C GLN A 33 7.37 -10.43 -0.70
N LEU A 34 6.81 -9.32 -0.20
CA LEU A 34 7.14 -8.77 1.11
C LEU A 34 6.74 -9.73 2.24
N THR A 35 5.51 -10.28 2.20
CA THR A 35 5.02 -11.26 3.18
C THR A 35 5.91 -12.49 3.22
N THR A 36 6.21 -13.07 2.06
CA THR A 36 7.08 -14.26 1.95
C THR A 36 8.48 -13.98 2.53
N SER A 37 9.02 -12.80 2.25
CA SER A 37 10.35 -12.39 2.73
C SER A 37 10.36 -12.19 4.25
N LEU A 38 9.30 -11.61 4.82
CA LEU A 38 9.14 -11.43 6.25
C LEU A 38 8.95 -12.76 6.98
N GLU A 39 8.09 -13.65 6.47
CA GLU A 39 7.91 -15.01 6.99
C GLU A 39 9.26 -15.74 7.06
N SER A 40 10.04 -15.69 5.98
CA SER A 40 11.37 -16.30 5.93
C SER A 40 12.40 -15.68 6.91
N ILE A 41 12.18 -14.46 7.39
CA ILE A 41 13.00 -13.85 8.46
C ILE A 41 12.54 -14.33 9.82
N PHE A 42 11.23 -14.38 10.07
CA PHE A 42 10.67 -14.81 11.36
C PHE A 42 10.75 -16.32 11.60
N ASP A 43 10.84 -17.13 10.53
CA ASP A 43 11.11 -18.57 10.61
C ASP A 43 12.59 -18.90 10.86
N SER A 44 13.47 -17.91 10.80
CA SER A 44 14.92 -18.08 11.03
C SER A 44 15.23 -18.17 12.53
N GLU A 45 15.96 -19.19 12.96
CA GLU A 45 16.43 -19.31 14.36
C GLU A 45 17.60 -18.36 14.70
N ASP A 46 18.14 -17.68 13.68
CA ASP A 46 19.21 -16.71 13.84
C ASP A 46 18.77 -15.50 14.70
N PRO A 47 19.48 -15.18 15.78
CA PRO A 47 19.17 -14.02 16.59
C PRO A 47 19.37 -12.72 15.79
N LEU A 48 18.40 -11.82 15.90
CA LEU A 48 18.47 -10.49 15.30
C LEU A 48 19.48 -9.59 16.03
N THR A 49 20.34 -8.91 15.27
CA THR A 49 21.17 -7.83 15.81
C THR A 49 20.33 -6.59 16.10
N GLU A 50 20.83 -5.68 16.96
CA GLU A 50 20.11 -4.42 17.25
C GLU A 50 19.84 -3.59 15.98
N GLN A 51 20.82 -3.51 15.07
CA GLN A 51 20.65 -2.84 13.79
C GLN A 51 19.53 -3.47 12.94
N GLN A 52 19.40 -4.79 12.95
CA GLN A 52 18.33 -5.49 12.22
C GLN A 52 16.96 -5.23 12.83
N LYS A 53 16.87 -5.10 14.16
CA LYS A 53 15.64 -4.73 14.86
C LYS A 53 15.21 -3.30 14.53
N GLU A 54 16.16 -2.36 14.46
CA GLU A 54 15.88 -0.98 14.03
C GLU A 54 15.33 -0.93 12.61
N VAL A 55 15.95 -1.68 11.68
CA VAL A 55 15.48 -1.78 10.28
C VAL A 55 14.07 -2.38 10.22
N LEU A 56 13.79 -3.46 10.94
CA LEU A 56 12.44 -4.05 11.02
C LEU A 56 11.41 -3.09 11.61
N THR A 57 11.79 -2.29 12.60
CA THR A 57 10.93 -1.26 13.19
C THR A 57 10.61 -0.15 12.19
N SER A 58 11.60 0.26 11.38
CA SER A 58 11.43 1.20 10.28
C SER A 58 10.48 0.65 9.20
N ILE A 59 10.70 -0.59 8.77
CA ILE A 59 9.84 -1.30 7.80
C ILE A 59 8.40 -1.35 8.31
N ASN A 60 8.18 -1.73 9.57
CA ASN A 60 6.86 -1.79 10.17
C ASN A 60 6.17 -0.40 10.18
N SER A 61 6.92 0.65 10.52
CA SER A 61 6.40 2.02 10.52
C SER A 61 5.97 2.48 9.13
N ARG A 62 6.76 2.15 8.10
CA ARG A 62 6.42 2.43 6.69
C ARG A 62 5.19 1.64 6.23
N LEU A 63 5.07 0.37 6.60
CA LEU A 63 3.89 -0.44 6.31
C LEU A 63 2.60 0.12 6.93
N ILE A 64 2.66 0.52 8.20
CA ILE A 64 1.52 1.14 8.89
C ILE A 64 1.08 2.40 8.15
N LYS A 65 2.05 3.25 7.75
CA LYS A 65 1.78 4.46 6.98
C LYS A 65 1.13 4.14 5.63
N LEU A 66 1.69 3.19 4.86
CA LEU A 66 1.14 2.75 3.58
C LEU A 66 -0.31 2.27 3.70
N CYS A 67 -0.62 1.49 4.73
CA CYS A 67 -1.98 1.03 5.00
C CYS A 67 -2.93 2.21 5.26
N LYS A 68 -2.49 3.19 6.04
CA LYS A 68 -3.26 4.40 6.33
C LYS A 68 -3.51 5.23 5.06
N ASP A 69 -2.45 5.51 4.31
CA ASP A 69 -2.52 6.31 3.08
C ASP A 69 -3.44 5.63 2.04
N THR A 70 -3.37 4.31 1.92
CA THR A 70 -4.24 3.54 1.01
C THR A 70 -5.71 3.58 1.44
N ALA A 71 -5.98 3.50 2.75
CA ALA A 71 -7.33 3.60 3.30
C ALA A 71 -7.92 5.00 3.08
N GLU A 72 -7.13 6.05 3.28
CA GLU A 72 -7.54 7.43 3.01
C GLU A 72 -7.84 7.66 1.53
N LYS A 73 -6.96 7.19 0.63
CA LYS A 73 -7.15 7.30 -0.83
C LYS A 73 -8.41 6.58 -1.32
N LYS A 74 -8.72 5.41 -0.73
CA LYS A 74 -9.97 4.67 -0.99
C LYS A 74 -11.21 5.49 -0.61
N GLU A 75 -11.20 6.11 0.57
CA GLU A 75 -12.33 6.92 1.03
C GLU A 75 -12.49 8.20 0.20
N GLN A 76 -11.39 8.87 -0.16
CA GLN A 76 -11.40 10.02 -1.08
C GLN A 76 -12.02 9.64 -2.43
N THR A 77 -11.56 8.56 -3.06
CA THR A 77 -12.07 8.08 -4.35
C THR A 77 -13.58 7.78 -4.28
N LYS A 78 -14.05 7.18 -3.18
CA LYS A 78 -15.48 6.90 -2.96
C LYS A 78 -16.32 8.18 -2.84
N GLN A 79 -15.80 9.21 -2.17
CA GLN A 79 -16.47 10.50 -2.04
C GLN A 79 -16.54 11.24 -3.38
N GLU A 80 -15.47 11.21 -4.17
CA GLU A 80 -15.42 11.77 -5.52
C GLU A 80 -16.44 11.10 -6.44
N LEU A 81 -16.49 9.76 -6.46
CA LEU A 81 -17.48 8.99 -7.22
C LEU A 81 -18.92 9.33 -6.81
N SER A 82 -19.17 9.42 -5.50
CA SER A 82 -20.49 9.79 -4.97
C SER A 82 -20.92 11.18 -5.44
N THR A 83 -19.98 12.13 -5.48
CA THR A 83 -20.20 13.49 -5.96
C THR A 83 -20.46 13.52 -7.46
N LEU A 84 -19.66 12.79 -8.24
CA LEU A 84 -19.81 12.66 -9.69
C LEU A 84 -21.18 12.10 -10.08
N VAL A 85 -21.64 11.05 -9.38
CA VAL A 85 -22.95 10.42 -9.61
C VAL A 85 -24.10 11.39 -9.29
N LYS A 86 -24.01 12.12 -8.17
CA LYS A 86 -25.02 13.14 -7.81
C LYS A 86 -25.10 14.25 -8.87
N ASN A 87 -23.95 14.73 -9.34
CA ASN A 87 -23.88 15.77 -10.37
C ASN A 87 -24.44 15.28 -11.72
N LYS A 88 -24.09 14.05 -12.15
CA LYS A 88 -24.67 13.45 -13.35
C LYS A 88 -26.19 13.32 -13.27
N LYS A 89 -26.74 12.88 -12.13
CA LYS A 89 -28.20 12.80 -11.92
C LYS A 89 -28.87 14.18 -12.04
N LYS A 90 -28.26 15.21 -11.44
CA LYS A 90 -28.77 16.59 -11.50
C LYS A 90 -28.79 17.12 -12.94
N VAL A 91 -27.73 16.92 -13.71
CA VAL A 91 -27.64 17.33 -15.12
C VAL A 91 -28.63 16.55 -15.99
N GLY A 92 -28.78 15.24 -15.76
CA GLY A 92 -29.74 14.40 -16.47
C GLY A 92 -31.19 14.86 -16.29
N ILE A 93 -31.58 15.19 -15.05
CA ILE A 93 -32.91 15.72 -14.74
C ILE A 93 -33.11 17.10 -15.40
N TYR A 94 -32.10 17.97 -15.36
CA TYR A 94 -32.17 19.30 -15.98
C TYR A 94 -32.40 19.22 -17.50
N ASN A 95 -31.79 18.24 -18.17
CA ASN A 95 -31.97 18.02 -19.61
C ASN A 95 -33.31 17.37 -19.99
N GLN A 96 -34.01 16.72 -19.04
CA GLN A 96 -35.34 16.13 -19.27
C GLN A 96 -36.49 17.12 -19.03
N LEU A 97 -36.22 18.25 -18.38
CA LEU A 97 -37.19 19.30 -18.07
C LEU A 97 -37.14 20.48 -19.09
N LYS A 98 -36.29 20.37 -20.11
CA LYS A 98 -36.20 21.30 -21.26
C LYS A 98 -36.82 20.64 -22.49
#